data_AF-A0A2A9GWV8-F1
#
_entry.id   AF-A0A2A9GWV8-F1
#
_cell.length_a   1.000
_cell.length_b   1.000
_cell.length_c   1.000
_cell.angle_alpha   90.00
_cell.angle_beta   90.00
_cell.angle_gamma   90.00
#
_symmetry.space_group_name_H-M   'P 1'
#
loop_
_entity.id
_entity.type
_entity.pdbx_description
1 polymer ?
#
loop_
_entity_poly.entity_id
_entity_poly.type
_entity_poly.pdbx_seq_one_letter_code
_entity_poly.pdbx_strand_id
1 'polypeptide(L)'
;MGLFEDKQNATVDGRPVRVVGKTGPVHSSWTLFEADEVLDEKKADSSPITLTGTLSTGTPVSAEVAQGTFGPTTVRISANGETVAEFDGFVA
;
A
#
# COMPACT_ATOMS: atom_id res chain seq x y z
N MET A 1 9.96 -15.54 -3.32
CA MET A 1 10.38 -14.55 -2.32
C MET A 1 11.47 -13.70 -2.96
N GLY A 2 11.12 -12.51 -3.47
CA GLY A 2 12.08 -11.55 -4.02
C GLY A 2 12.44 -10.54 -2.94
N LEU A 3 13.72 -10.29 -2.70
CA LEU A 3 14.24 -9.47 -1.59
C LEU A 3 13.83 -7.97 -1.63
N PHE A 4 13.09 -7.52 -2.65
CA PHE A 4 12.79 -6.10 -2.92
C PHE A 4 11.31 -5.83 -3.26
N GLU A 5 10.45 -6.84 -3.12
CA GLU A 5 9.02 -6.73 -3.44
C GLU A 5 8.23 -7.34 -2.29
N ASP A 6 7.46 -6.52 -1.59
CA ASP A 6 6.52 -6.98 -0.58
C ASP A 6 5.07 -6.69 -1.00
N LYS A 7 4.21 -7.68 -0.76
CA LYS A 7 2.83 -7.77 -1.23
C LYS A 7 1.93 -7.97 -0.03
N GLN A 8 1.19 -6.93 0.32
CA GLN A 8 0.20 -7.01 1.38
C GLN A 8 -1.18 -7.12 0.77
N ASN A 9 -1.93 -8.15 1.19
CA ASN A 9 -3.27 -8.42 0.69
C ASN A 9 -4.25 -8.26 1.84
N ALA A 10 -5.28 -7.45 1.62
CA ALA A 10 -6.43 -7.30 2.48
C ALA A 10 -7.70 -7.63 1.68
N THR A 11 -8.79 -7.96 2.36
CA THR A 11 -10.11 -8.08 1.73
C THR A 11 -11.00 -6.98 2.27
N VAL A 12 -11.54 -6.16 1.38
CA VAL A 12 -12.42 -5.03 1.70
C VAL A 12 -13.71 -5.20 0.92
N ASP A 13 -14.85 -5.27 1.60
CA ASP A 13 -16.16 -5.42 0.95
C ASP A 13 -16.23 -6.61 -0.04
N GLY A 14 -15.57 -7.73 0.32
CA GLY A 14 -15.46 -8.93 -0.51
C GLY A 14 -14.52 -8.78 -1.72
N ARG A 15 -13.85 -7.64 -1.88
CA ARG A 15 -12.85 -7.39 -2.93
C ARG A 15 -11.43 -7.52 -2.40
N PRO A 16 -10.52 -8.18 -3.15
CA PRO A 16 -9.12 -8.26 -2.76
C PRO A 16 -8.45 -6.91 -3.03
N VAL A 17 -7.91 -6.29 -1.99
CA VAL A 17 -7.09 -5.08 -2.05
C VAL A 17 -5.64 -5.47 -1.83
N ARG A 18 -4.74 -5.01 -2.70
CA ARG A 18 -3.31 -5.33 -2.60
C ARG A 18 -2.47 -4.06 -2.65
N VAL A 19 -1.56 -3.92 -1.70
CA VAL A 19 -0.52 -2.88 -1.74
C VAL A 19 0.80 -3.56 -2.07
N VAL A 20 1.47 -3.09 -3.11
CA VAL A 20 2.78 -3.58 -3.51
C VAL A 20 3.78 -2.45 -3.38
N GLY A 21 4.79 -2.68 -2.55
CA GLY A 21 5.96 -1.82 -2.47
C GLY A 21 7.12 -2.46 -3.22
N LYS A 22 7.78 -1.65 -4.05
CA LYS A 22 9.02 -2.01 -4.73
C LYS A 22 10.10 -1.00 -4.41
N THR A 23 11.24 -1.47 -3.95
CA THR A 23 12.37 -0.60 -3.64
C THR A 23 13.28 -0.51 -4.84
N GLY A 24 13.45 0.69 -5.36
CA GLY A 24 14.46 1.00 -6.35
C GLY A 24 15.76 1.47 -5.69
N PRO A 25 16.89 1.44 -6.44
CA PRO A 25 18.18 1.94 -5.96
C PRO A 25 18.22 3.44 -5.66
N VAL A 26 17.18 4.19 -6.06
CA VAL A 26 17.08 5.65 -5.85
C VAL A 26 15.77 6.05 -5.18
N HIS A 27 14.65 5.39 -5.51
CA HIS A 27 13.33 5.71 -4.99
C HIS A 27 12.49 4.44 -4.80
N SER A 28 11.63 4.43 -3.79
CA SER A 28 10.61 3.39 -3.59
C SER A 28 9.38 3.69 -4.44
N SER A 29 8.76 2.70 -5.05
CA SER A 29 7.47 2.84 -5.75
C SER A 29 6.42 1.98 -5.07
N TRP A 30 5.22 2.54 -4.92
CA TRP A 30 4.11 1.92 -4.23
C TRP A 30 2.88 1.97 -5.11
N THR A 31 2.22 0.82 -5.23
CA THR A 31 1.04 0.67 -6.09
C THR A 31 -0.08 0.02 -5.30
N LEU A 32 -1.27 0.63 -5.34
CA LEU A 32 -2.50 0.12 -4.77
C LEU A 32 -3.30 -0.58 -5.86
N PHE A 33 -3.76 -1.79 -5.59
CA PHE A 33 -4.52 -2.63 -6.49
C PHE A 33 -5.87 -3.05 -5.90
N GLU A 34 -6.87 -3.19 -6.77
CA GLU A 34 -8.03 -4.04 -6.56
C GLU A 34 -7.89 -5.28 -7.45
N ALA A 35 -7.71 -6.46 -6.87
CA ALA A 35 -7.31 -7.67 -7.58
C ALA A 35 -6.04 -7.44 -8.44
N ASP A 36 -6.23 -7.25 -9.75
CA ASP A 36 -5.18 -6.99 -10.73
C ASP A 36 -5.29 -5.60 -11.39
N GLU A 37 -6.30 -4.82 -11.00
CA GLU A 37 -6.48 -3.43 -11.45
C GLU A 37 -5.68 -2.48 -10.57
N VAL A 38 -4.94 -1.56 -11.18
CA VAL A 38 -4.21 -0.50 -10.47
C VAL A 38 -5.19 0.62 -10.16
N LEU A 39 -5.36 0.92 -8.87
CA LEU A 39 -6.15 2.06 -8.41
C LEU A 39 -5.31 3.34 -8.34
N ASP A 40 -4.07 3.23 -7.83
CA ASP A 40 -3.15 4.36 -7.69
C ASP A 40 -1.69 3.86 -7.66
N GLU A 41 -0.77 4.70 -8.13
CA GLU A 41 0.67 4.43 -8.10
C GLU A 41 1.44 5.69 -7.77
N LYS A 42 2.36 5.62 -6.80
CA LYS A 42 3.22 6.73 -6.41
C LYS A 42 4.65 6.29 -6.16
N LYS A 43 5.57 7.19 -6.51
CA LYS A 43 6.98 7.10 -6.08
C LYS A 43 7.12 7.87 -4.77
N ALA A 44 7.80 7.26 -3.80
CA ALA A 44 8.11 7.87 -2.53
C ALA A 44 9.54 8.43 -2.59
N ASP A 45 9.64 9.75 -2.69
CA ASP A 45 10.87 10.51 -2.43
C ASP A 45 11.01 10.85 -0.94
N SER A 46 9.88 10.83 -0.23
CA SER A 46 9.73 11.12 1.20
C SER A 46 8.53 10.38 1.77
N SER A 47 8.57 10.04 3.07
CA SER A 47 7.45 9.46 3.81
C SER A 47 6.79 10.49 4.76
N PRO A 48 5.51 10.29 5.15
CA PRO A 48 4.58 9.27 4.65
C PRO A 48 4.00 9.64 3.28
N ILE A 49 3.59 8.63 2.51
CA ILE A 49 2.78 8.81 1.29
C ILE A 49 1.41 8.19 1.49
N THR A 50 0.41 8.71 0.77
CA THR A 50 -0.93 8.14 0.75
C THR A 50 -1.33 7.80 -0.69
N LEU A 51 -1.66 6.54 -0.90
CA LEU A 51 -2.32 6.01 -2.10
C LEU A 51 -3.83 6.01 -1.87
N THR A 52 -4.60 6.40 -2.88
CA THR A 52 -6.06 6.50 -2.74
C THR A 52 -6.75 5.92 -3.96
N GLY A 53 -7.78 5.12 -3.75
CA GLY A 53 -8.58 4.51 -4.81
C GLY A 53 -10.04 4.41 -4.42
N THR A 54 -10.87 4.05 -5.38
CA THR A 54 -12.26 3.63 -5.12
C THR A 54 -12.42 2.25 -5.71
N LEU A 55 -12.87 1.30 -4.89
CA LEU A 55 -13.13 -0.06 -5.33
C LEU A 55 -14.29 -0.10 -6.33
N SER A 56 -14.38 -1.16 -7.11
CA SER A 56 -15.49 -1.43 -8.03
C SER A 56 -16.86 -1.48 -7.35
N THR A 57 -16.91 -1.70 -6.02
CA THR A 57 -18.13 -1.63 -5.20
C THR A 57 -18.55 -0.20 -4.84
N GLY A 58 -17.71 0.80 -5.15
CA GLY A 58 -17.90 2.21 -4.77
C GLY A 58 -17.29 2.57 -3.41
N THR A 59 -16.66 1.61 -2.71
CA THR A 59 -15.99 1.84 -1.43
C THR A 59 -14.69 2.62 -1.62
N PRO A 60 -14.53 3.83 -1.04
CA PRO A 60 -13.24 4.51 -1.01
C PRO A 60 -12.24 3.72 -0.15
N VAL A 61 -11.03 3.55 -0.69
CA VAL A 61 -9.91 2.89 -0.04
C VAL A 61 -8.69 3.81 -0.07
N SER A 62 -7.92 3.81 1.01
CA SER A 62 -6.64 4.51 1.08
C SER A 62 -5.60 3.61 1.71
N ALA A 63 -4.37 3.68 1.21
CA ALA A 63 -3.22 3.03 1.82
C ALA A 63 -2.19 4.10 2.18
N GLU A 64 -1.95 4.28 3.47
CA GLU A 64 -0.87 5.11 3.99
C GLU A 64 0.38 4.28 4.13
N VAL A 65 1.49 4.77 3.59
CA VAL A 65 2.79 4.14 3.67
C VAL A 65 3.76 5.08 4.36
N ALA A 66 4.21 4.69 5.55
CA ALA A 66 5.13 5.44 6.37
C ALA A 66 6.45 4.68 6.51
N GLN A 67 7.49 5.15 5.82
CA GLN A 67 8.85 4.62 6.00
C GLN A 67 9.55 5.36 7.14
N GLY A 68 9.99 4.63 8.18
CA GLY A 68 10.79 5.20 9.25
C GLY A 68 12.20 5.56 8.79
N THR A 69 12.75 6.68 9.26
CA THR A 69 14.12 7.15 8.92
C THR A 69 15.22 6.14 9.23
N PHE A 70 14.99 5.25 10.19
CA PHE A 70 15.92 4.18 10.62
C PHE A 70 15.20 2.86 10.91
N GLY A 71 13.97 2.69 10.42
CA GLY A 71 13.07 1.63 10.85
C GLY A 71 12.27 0.99 9.71
N PRO A 72 11.48 -0.04 10.03
CA PRO A 72 10.64 -0.70 9.04
C PRO A 72 9.59 0.25 8.46
N THR A 73 9.13 -0.05 7.26
CA THR A 73 7.98 0.64 6.67
C THR A 73 6.68 0.06 7.24
N THR A 74 5.73 0.94 7.52
CA THR A 74 4.37 0.60 7.95
C THR A 74 3.40 0.91 6.82
N VAL A 75 2.52 -0.04 6.49
CA VAL A 75 1.44 0.13 5.52
C VAL A 75 0.11 -0.01 6.25
N ARG A 76 -0.68 1.06 6.25
CA ARG A 76 -2.03 1.08 6.83
C ARG A 76 -3.06 1.19 5.72
N ILE A 77 -3.92 0.19 5.59
CA ILE A 77 -5.02 0.18 4.63
C ILE A 77 -6.30 0.56 5.37
N SER A 78 -6.97 1.58 4.85
CA SER A 78 -8.26 2.06 5.35
C SER A 78 -9.31 1.98 4.26
N ALA A 79 -10.53 1.59 4.62
CA ALA A 79 -11.70 1.58 3.76
C ALA A 79 -12.83 2.34 4.44
N ASN A 80 -13.54 3.21 3.73
CA ASN A 80 -14.54 4.11 4.32
C ASN A 80 -14.02 4.95 5.52
N GLY A 81 -12.72 5.22 5.55
CA GLY A 81 -12.07 5.94 6.67
C GLY A 81 -11.79 5.08 7.90
N GLU A 82 -12.09 3.79 7.88
CA GLU A 82 -11.75 2.84 8.95
C GLU A 82 -10.54 1.99 8.55
N THR A 83 -9.58 1.83 9.45
CA THR A 83 -8.43 0.94 9.22
C THR A 83 -8.87 -0.51 9.22
N VAL A 84 -8.74 -1.16 8.07
CA VAL A 84 -9.12 -2.56 7.85
C VAL A 84 -7.93 -3.50 7.97
N ALA A 85 -6.72 -3.00 7.73
CA ALA A 85 -5.49 -3.76 7.88
C ALA A 85 -4.31 -2.83 8.17
N GLU A 86 -3.36 -3.33 8.96
CA GLU A 86 -2.11 -2.67 9.27
C GLU A 86 -0.99 -3.69 9.18
N PHE A 87 0.06 -3.34 8.48
CA PHE A 87 1.22 -4.19 8.26
C PHE A 87 2.48 -3.42 8.67
N ASP A 88 3.20 -3.97 9.65
CA ASP A 88 4.49 -3.47 10.11
C ASP A 88 5.61 -4.40 9.67
N GLY A 89 6.82 -3.85 9.53
CA GLY A 89 8.01 -4.67 9.24
C GLY A 89 8.41 -4.68 7.77
N PHE A 90 7.88 -3.77 6.96
CA PHE A 90 8.12 -3.74 5.53
C PHE A 90 9.55 -3.24 5.28
N VAL A 91 10.46 -4.17 5.00
CA VAL A 91 11.83 -3.86 4.59
C VAL A 91 11.78 -3.70 3.07
N ALA A 92 11.57 -2.47 2.66
CA ALA A 92 11.81 -2.03 1.30
C ALA A 92 13.33 -1.88 1.11
#